data_AF-H8KNX4-F1
#
_entry.id   AF-H8KNX4-F1
#
_cell.length_a   1.000
_cell.length_b   1.000
_cell.length_c   1.000
_cell.angle_alpha   90.00
_cell.angle_beta   90.00
_cell.angle_gamma   90.00
#
_symmetry.space_group_name_H-M   'P 1'
#
loop_
_entity.id
_entity.type
_entity.pdbx_description
1 polymer ?
#
loop_
_entity_poly.entity_id
_entity_poly.type
_entity_poly.pdbx_seq_one_letter_code
_entity_poly.pdbx_strand_id
1 'polypeptide(L)'
;MKYLLLTTMVIYCLAFQACSKAQIKPENNIRLAKYPLDNSSHIITFAFPENFYISFDTVECGLYKIWQGGFTATDSGIIAKGDLYFENYLLNSDIKLIDNTGSGYSPKVKFLGYQIKNDCLNIKYKIIDEQNHMILEEAINGEFYDDQYKLTRKISSYTPILNTLVGIYIPNSSIRKTLKIASKNGEVAAGIDRLLLPEKDGSTFTLSFTK
;
A
#
# COMPACT_ATOMS: atom_id res chain seq x y z
N MET A 1 51.35 -36.08 -37.49
CA MET A 1 49.87 -35.99 -37.54
C MET A 1 49.18 -36.39 -36.22
N LYS A 2 49.73 -36.01 -35.05
CA LYS A 2 49.14 -36.36 -33.73
C LYS A 2 48.85 -35.15 -32.82
N TYR A 3 49.18 -33.94 -33.25
CA TYR A 3 48.98 -32.71 -32.46
C TYR A 3 47.85 -31.81 -32.98
N LEU A 4 47.18 -32.19 -34.08
CA LEU A 4 46.11 -31.38 -34.67
C LEU A 4 44.70 -31.70 -34.13
N LEU A 5 44.56 -32.77 -33.34
CA LEU A 5 43.29 -33.22 -32.77
C LEU A 5 43.07 -32.75 -31.32
N LEU A 6 44.12 -32.25 -30.64
CA LEU A 6 44.01 -31.80 -29.25
C LEU A 6 43.64 -30.32 -29.13
N THR A 7 43.90 -29.51 -30.16
CA THR A 7 43.63 -28.06 -30.15
C THR A 7 42.18 -27.71 -30.47
N THR A 8 41.44 -28.55 -31.20
CA THR A 8 40.01 -28.31 -31.50
C THR A 8 39.08 -28.67 -30.35
N MET A 9 39.50 -29.53 -29.41
CA MET A 9 38.65 -29.94 -28.29
C MET A 9 38.68 -28.94 -27.12
N VAL A 10 39.73 -28.13 -26.98
CA VAL A 10 39.84 -27.10 -25.92
C VAL A 10 39.03 -25.85 -26.26
N ILE A 11 38.84 -25.53 -27.54
CA ILE A 11 38.07 -24.35 -27.98
C ILE A 11 36.55 -24.54 -27.74
N TYR A 12 36.05 -25.78 -27.76
CA TYR A 12 34.63 -26.04 -27.47
C TYR A 12 34.28 -25.99 -25.98
N CYS A 13 35.25 -26.17 -25.07
CA CYS A 13 35.01 -26.02 -23.62
C CYS A 13 34.95 -24.55 -23.17
N LEU A 14 35.51 -23.61 -23.94
CA LEU A 14 35.50 -22.18 -23.61
C LEU A 14 34.24 -21.45 -24.08
N ALA A 15 33.43 -22.04 -24.98
CA ALA A 15 32.16 -21.43 -25.43
C ALA A 15 30.99 -21.66 -24.46
N PHE A 16 31.17 -22.49 -23.42
CA PHE A 16 30.14 -22.73 -22.39
C PHE A 16 30.33 -21.92 -21.11
N GLN A 17 31.35 -21.06 -21.03
CA GLN A 17 31.51 -20.16 -19.90
C GLN A 17 30.75 -18.86 -20.12
N ALA A 18 29.83 -18.60 -19.20
CA ALA A 18 29.24 -17.31 -18.89
C ALA A 18 28.17 -16.78 -19.85
N CYS A 19 27.15 -17.60 -20.16
CA CYS A 19 25.80 -17.04 -20.04
C CYS A 19 25.46 -17.03 -18.54
N SER A 20 26.11 -16.14 -17.78
CA SER A 20 25.55 -15.76 -16.49
C SER A 20 24.19 -15.20 -16.86
N LYS A 21 23.11 -15.89 -16.47
CA LYS A 21 21.78 -15.28 -16.45
C LYS A 21 21.97 -14.03 -15.61
N ALA A 22 22.22 -12.88 -16.26
CA ALA A 22 22.13 -11.59 -15.63
C ALA A 22 20.70 -11.57 -15.14
N GLN A 23 20.54 -11.87 -13.86
CA GLN A 23 19.25 -11.94 -13.22
C GLN A 23 18.75 -10.52 -13.36
N ILE A 24 17.84 -10.29 -14.31
CA ILE A 24 17.33 -8.97 -14.63
C ILE A 24 16.84 -8.44 -13.31
N LYS A 25 17.59 -7.50 -12.73
CA LYS A 25 17.21 -6.90 -11.45
C LYS A 25 15.88 -6.21 -11.75
N PRO A 26 14.80 -6.56 -11.03
CA PRO A 26 13.53 -5.92 -11.28
C PRO A 26 13.71 -4.41 -11.15
N GLU A 27 13.06 -3.68 -12.03
CA GLU A 27 13.17 -2.22 -12.14
C GLU A 27 12.74 -1.51 -10.85
N ASN A 28 11.91 -2.17 -10.03
CA ASN A 28 11.43 -1.68 -8.76
C ASN A 28 11.72 -2.66 -7.60
N ASN A 29 11.99 -2.11 -6.44
CA ASN A 29 12.15 -2.77 -5.15
C ASN A 29 10.82 -3.15 -4.50
N ILE A 30 9.72 -2.52 -4.91
CA ILE A 30 8.35 -2.88 -4.48
C ILE A 30 7.83 -4.07 -5.30
N ARG A 31 7.20 -5.03 -4.63
CA ARG A 31 6.64 -6.24 -5.27
C ARG A 31 5.24 -6.53 -4.76
N LEU A 32 4.36 -7.01 -5.62
CA LEU A 32 3.10 -7.61 -5.19
C LEU A 32 3.38 -8.97 -4.52
N ALA A 33 2.91 -9.15 -3.28
CA ALA A 33 2.88 -10.46 -2.64
C ALA A 33 1.81 -11.32 -3.30
N LYS A 34 2.17 -12.53 -3.72
CA LYS A 34 1.31 -13.39 -4.55
C LYS A 34 0.18 -14.09 -3.78
N TYR A 35 0.20 -14.05 -2.45
CA TYR A 35 -0.74 -14.79 -1.63
C TYR A 35 -1.72 -13.83 -0.94
N PRO A 36 -3.03 -14.13 -0.96
CA PRO A 36 -4.01 -13.36 -0.20
C PRO A 36 -3.71 -13.51 1.30
N LEU A 37 -3.55 -12.37 1.97
CA LEU A 37 -3.35 -12.32 3.42
C LEU A 37 -4.66 -12.67 4.13
N ASP A 38 -4.58 -13.40 5.23
CA ASP A 38 -5.70 -13.79 6.09
C ASP A 38 -6.84 -14.45 5.28
N ASN A 39 -6.46 -15.23 4.25
CA ASN A 39 -7.34 -15.93 3.30
C ASN A 39 -8.38 -15.03 2.61
N SER A 40 -8.09 -13.73 2.51
CA SER A 40 -9.03 -12.73 2.01
C SER A 40 -8.63 -12.30 0.60
N SER A 41 -9.42 -12.69 -0.40
CA SER A 41 -9.15 -12.42 -1.82
C SER A 41 -9.23 -10.94 -2.20
N HIS A 42 -9.88 -10.12 -1.37
CA HIS A 42 -9.97 -8.67 -1.53
C HIS A 42 -8.79 -7.93 -0.90
N ILE A 43 -7.91 -8.63 -0.16
CA ILE A 43 -6.70 -8.02 0.41
C ILE A 43 -5.55 -8.14 -0.57
N ILE A 44 -5.00 -6.98 -0.93
CA ILE A 44 -3.81 -6.85 -1.76
C ILE A 44 -2.62 -6.47 -0.87
N THR A 45 -1.51 -7.19 -0.97
CA THR A 45 -0.32 -6.96 -0.15
C THR A 45 0.88 -6.63 -1.02
N PHE A 46 1.61 -5.58 -0.65
CA PHE A 46 2.86 -5.18 -1.29
C PHE A 46 4.03 -5.36 -0.34
N ALA A 47 5.10 -5.95 -0.86
CA ALA A 47 6.39 -6.09 -0.21
C ALA A 47 7.31 -4.94 -0.63
N PHE A 48 7.87 -4.29 0.37
CA PHE A 48 8.87 -3.23 0.26
C PHE A 48 10.24 -3.78 0.69
N PRO A 49 11.33 -3.01 0.52
CA PRO A 49 12.63 -3.35 1.09
C PRO A 49 12.57 -3.73 2.58
N GLU A 50 13.62 -4.41 3.05
CA GLU A 50 13.78 -4.77 4.47
C GLU A 50 12.64 -5.59 5.08
N ASN A 51 11.95 -6.36 4.24
CA ASN A 51 10.79 -7.16 4.60
C ASN A 51 9.67 -6.32 5.26
N PHE A 52 9.49 -5.09 4.80
CA PHE A 52 8.35 -4.27 5.17
C PHE A 52 7.18 -4.59 4.25
N TYR A 53 5.98 -4.68 4.80
CA TYR A 53 4.79 -5.05 4.06
C TYR A 53 3.64 -4.11 4.39
N ILE A 54 2.88 -3.76 3.36
CA ILE A 54 1.68 -2.94 3.47
C ILE A 54 0.58 -3.65 2.69
N SER A 55 -0.56 -3.83 3.33
CA SER A 55 -1.74 -4.43 2.72
C SER A 55 -2.94 -3.49 2.76
N PHE A 56 -3.76 -3.60 1.72
CA PHE A 56 -4.94 -2.79 1.50
C PHE A 56 -6.15 -3.67 1.26
N ASP A 57 -7.30 -3.20 1.72
CA ASP A 57 -8.59 -3.76 1.35
C ASP A 57 -9.09 -3.11 0.04
N THR A 58 -9.38 -3.94 -0.97
CA THR A 58 -9.90 -3.47 -2.27
C THR A 58 -11.41 -3.33 -2.33
N VAL A 59 -12.14 -3.88 -1.36
CA VAL A 59 -13.61 -3.79 -1.27
C VAL A 59 -14.00 -2.65 -0.35
N GLU A 60 -13.47 -2.64 0.87
CA GLU A 60 -13.80 -1.62 1.86
C GLU A 60 -13.00 -0.34 1.64
N CYS A 61 -11.94 -0.36 0.83
CA CYS A 61 -11.01 0.75 0.64
C CYS A 61 -10.39 1.20 1.98
N GLY A 62 -9.19 0.71 2.22
CA GLY A 62 -8.42 1.22 3.33
C GLY A 62 -7.13 0.48 3.55
N LEU A 63 -6.31 1.08 4.40
CA LEU A 63 -5.13 0.43 4.90
C LEU A 63 -5.59 -0.72 5.81
N TYR A 64 -5.18 -1.94 5.49
CA TYR A 64 -5.55 -3.12 6.26
C TYR A 64 -4.48 -3.44 7.30
N LYS A 65 -3.25 -3.68 6.86
CA LYS A 65 -2.16 -4.09 7.76
C LYS A 65 -0.82 -3.53 7.32
N ILE A 66 0.03 -3.21 8.29
CA ILE A 66 1.44 -2.85 8.07
C ILE A 66 2.29 -3.61 9.06
N TRP A 67 3.30 -4.32 8.55
CA TRP A 67 4.22 -5.08 9.39
C TRP A 67 5.61 -5.17 8.79
N GLN A 68 6.59 -5.47 9.65
CA GLN A 68 7.93 -5.84 9.24
C GLN A 68 8.21 -7.28 9.66
N GLY A 69 8.66 -8.12 8.73
CA GLY A 69 9.01 -9.51 9.02
C GLY A 69 8.78 -10.43 7.85
N GLY A 70 7.63 -11.07 7.77
CA GLY A 70 7.31 -12.00 6.69
C GLY A 70 5.91 -12.57 6.79
N PHE A 71 5.75 -13.77 6.24
CA PHE A 71 4.49 -14.51 6.23
C PHE A 71 4.65 -15.83 6.95
N THR A 72 3.56 -16.39 7.44
CA THR A 72 3.50 -17.78 7.92
C THR A 72 2.25 -18.45 7.37
N ALA A 73 2.44 -19.65 6.82
CA ALA A 73 1.33 -20.49 6.42
C ALA A 73 0.78 -21.23 7.64
N THR A 74 -0.55 -21.25 7.74
CA THR A 74 -1.33 -21.98 8.73
C THR A 74 -2.40 -22.80 8.03
N ASP A 75 -3.06 -23.69 8.75
CA ASP A 75 -4.21 -24.44 8.22
C ASP A 75 -5.35 -23.53 7.75
N SER A 76 -5.42 -22.30 8.27
CA SER A 76 -6.44 -21.31 7.94
C SER A 76 -6.01 -20.31 6.85
N GLY A 77 -4.77 -20.40 6.35
CA GLY A 77 -4.25 -19.53 5.29
C GLY A 77 -2.92 -18.86 5.63
N ILE A 78 -2.58 -17.80 4.89
CA ILE A 78 -1.34 -17.04 5.06
C ILE A 78 -1.58 -15.86 6.01
N ILE A 79 -0.84 -15.81 7.11
CA ILE A 79 -0.91 -14.72 8.08
C ILE A 79 0.38 -13.89 8.09
N ALA A 80 0.27 -12.64 8.55
CA ALA A 80 1.42 -11.78 8.78
C ALA A 80 2.24 -12.29 9.98
N LYS A 81 3.57 -12.23 9.89
CA LYS A 81 4.49 -12.58 10.97
C LYS A 81 5.53 -11.48 11.15
N GLY A 82 5.76 -11.10 12.41
CA GLY A 82 6.78 -10.14 12.81
C GLY A 82 6.17 -8.93 13.52
N ASP A 83 6.84 -7.80 13.40
CA ASP A 83 6.48 -6.57 14.08
C ASP A 83 5.32 -5.89 13.38
N LEU A 84 4.16 -5.88 14.05
CA LEU A 84 2.95 -5.24 13.56
C LEU A 84 2.97 -3.74 13.92
N TYR A 85 2.76 -2.86 12.94
CA TYR A 85 2.72 -1.41 13.12
C TYR A 85 1.28 -0.90 13.09
N PHE A 86 0.47 -1.47 12.20
CA PHE A 86 -0.91 -1.10 11.98
C PHE A 86 -1.73 -2.34 11.61
N GLU A 87 -2.95 -2.42 12.13
CA GLU A 87 -3.90 -3.48 11.78
C GLU A 87 -5.34 -3.05 12.04
N ASN A 88 -6.13 -2.97 10.96
CA ASN A 88 -7.53 -2.60 10.99
C ASN A 88 -8.42 -3.83 10.76
N TYR A 89 -8.91 -4.44 11.85
CA TYR A 89 -9.82 -5.59 11.79
C TYR A 89 -11.28 -5.22 11.54
N LEU A 90 -11.64 -3.93 11.58
CA LEU A 90 -13.03 -3.54 11.76
C LEU A 90 -13.91 -3.71 10.50
N LEU A 91 -13.42 -4.31 9.41
CA LEU A 91 -14.15 -4.58 8.15
C LEU A 91 -15.04 -3.41 7.69
N ASN A 92 -14.63 -2.20 8.08
CA ASN A 92 -15.32 -0.97 7.82
C ASN A 92 -14.30 -0.11 7.12
N SER A 93 -14.67 0.40 5.95
CA SER A 93 -13.88 1.41 5.24
C SER A 93 -13.24 2.40 6.21
N ASP A 94 -11.93 2.59 6.07
CA ASP A 94 -11.24 3.68 6.75
C ASP A 94 -11.63 5.03 6.14
N ILE A 95 -12.38 5.03 5.04
CA ILE A 95 -13.03 6.20 4.47
C ILE A 95 -14.44 6.31 5.03
N LYS A 96 -14.74 7.47 5.61
CA LYS A 96 -16.07 7.89 6.03
C LYS A 96 -16.48 9.12 5.26
N LEU A 97 -17.76 9.22 4.95
CA LEU A 97 -18.39 10.46 4.54
C LEU A 97 -19.11 11.05 5.75
N ILE A 98 -18.99 12.34 5.93
CA ILE A 98 -19.58 13.08 7.04
C ILE A 98 -20.58 14.05 6.42
N ASP A 99 -21.84 13.83 6.75
CA ASP A 99 -22.92 14.69 6.30
C ASP A 99 -22.99 16.00 7.11
N ASN A 100 -23.92 16.87 6.73
CA ASN A 100 -24.19 18.15 7.41
C ASN A 100 -24.58 18.04 8.89
N THR A 101 -25.02 16.87 9.34
CA THR A 101 -25.37 16.63 10.75
C THR A 101 -24.16 16.24 11.59
N GLY A 102 -23.00 16.04 10.95
CA GLY A 102 -21.80 15.49 11.57
C GLY A 102 -21.85 13.95 11.68
N SER A 103 -22.84 13.31 11.07
CA SER A 103 -22.98 11.85 11.10
C SER A 103 -22.07 11.22 10.05
N GLY A 104 -21.21 10.31 10.49
CA GLY A 104 -20.31 9.55 9.62
C GLY A 104 -20.97 8.29 9.07
N TYR A 105 -20.85 8.05 7.76
CA TYR A 105 -21.28 6.80 7.11
C TYR A 105 -20.21 6.25 6.16
N SER A 106 -20.25 4.94 5.91
CA SER A 106 -19.33 4.31 4.95
C SER A 106 -19.84 4.55 3.51
N PRO A 107 -19.04 5.13 2.62
CA PRO A 107 -19.41 5.23 1.21
C PRO A 107 -19.33 3.87 0.51
N LYS A 108 -19.91 3.79 -0.69
CA LYS A 108 -19.56 2.71 -1.62
C LYS A 108 -18.20 3.02 -2.22
N VAL A 109 -17.33 2.02 -2.32
CA VAL A 109 -16.01 2.21 -2.93
C VAL A 109 -15.78 1.20 -4.05
N LYS A 110 -15.05 1.63 -5.08
CA LYS A 110 -14.61 0.79 -6.19
C LYS A 110 -13.10 0.93 -6.36
N PHE A 111 -12.37 -0.16 -6.17
CA PHE A 111 -10.97 -0.24 -6.53
C PHE A 111 -10.79 -0.06 -8.04
N LEU A 112 -9.94 0.89 -8.43
CA LEU A 112 -9.63 1.18 -9.84
C LEU A 112 -8.33 0.53 -10.30
N GLY A 113 -7.51 0.04 -9.36
CA GLY A 113 -6.24 -0.61 -9.65
C GLY A 113 -5.07 0.01 -8.90
N TYR A 114 -3.87 -0.49 -9.21
CA TYR A 114 -2.62 0.01 -8.69
C TYR A 114 -1.57 0.14 -9.80
N GLN A 115 -0.53 0.93 -9.55
CA GLN A 115 0.63 1.09 -10.41
C GLN A 115 1.89 1.16 -9.56
N ILE A 116 2.93 0.44 -9.96
CA ILE A 116 4.27 0.57 -9.38
C ILE A 116 5.16 1.24 -10.43
N LYS A 117 5.73 2.39 -10.11
CA LYS A 117 6.63 3.13 -11.01
C LYS A 117 7.66 3.89 -10.19
N ASN A 118 8.94 3.78 -10.57
CA ASN A 118 10.05 4.47 -9.91
C ASN A 118 10.04 4.26 -8.39
N ASP A 119 9.92 3.00 -7.95
CA ASP A 119 9.79 2.65 -6.54
C ASP A 119 8.65 3.35 -5.78
N CYS A 120 7.63 3.82 -6.49
CA CYS A 120 6.42 4.37 -5.89
C CYS A 120 5.23 3.49 -6.21
N LEU A 121 4.55 3.01 -5.17
CA LEU A 121 3.26 2.34 -5.26
C LEU A 121 2.16 3.39 -5.26
N ASN A 122 1.33 3.40 -6.30
CA ASN A 122 0.14 4.23 -6.40
C ASN A 122 -1.09 3.33 -6.46
N ILE A 123 -2.07 3.57 -5.61
CA ILE A 123 -3.35 2.86 -5.55
C ILE A 123 -4.47 3.86 -5.79
N LYS A 124 -5.49 3.47 -6.56
CA LYS A 124 -6.62 4.34 -6.87
C LYS A 124 -7.95 3.71 -6.51
N TYR A 125 -8.80 4.49 -5.88
CA TYR A 125 -10.17 4.14 -5.53
C TYR A 125 -11.14 5.21 -6.03
N LYS A 126 -12.33 4.78 -6.44
CA LYS A 126 -13.48 5.64 -6.68
C LYS A 126 -14.44 5.52 -5.50
N ILE A 127 -14.57 6.60 -4.75
CA ILE A 127 -15.54 6.75 -3.67
C ILE A 127 -16.86 7.23 -4.31
N ILE A 128 -17.97 6.59 -3.97
CA ILE A 128 -19.29 6.83 -4.57
C ILE A 128 -20.30 7.15 -3.46
N ASP A 129 -21.00 8.26 -3.65
CA ASP A 129 -22.04 8.76 -2.76
C ASP A 129 -23.25 9.19 -3.59
N GLU A 130 -24.28 8.36 -3.61
CA GLU A 130 -25.46 8.55 -4.48
C GLU A 130 -25.09 8.82 -5.95
N GLN A 131 -25.23 10.08 -6.40
CA GLN A 131 -24.91 10.54 -7.77
C GLN A 131 -23.50 11.10 -7.91
N ASN A 132 -22.82 11.33 -6.79
CA ASN A 132 -21.51 11.96 -6.73
C ASN A 132 -20.39 10.93 -6.64
N HIS A 133 -19.19 11.33 -7.04
CA HIS A 133 -18.02 10.49 -6.92
C HIS A 133 -16.74 11.28 -6.73
N MET A 134 -15.77 10.67 -6.07
CA MET A 134 -14.44 11.22 -5.83
C MET A 134 -13.38 10.16 -6.09
N ILE A 135 -12.14 10.62 -6.37
CA ILE A 135 -11.00 9.73 -6.54
C ILE A 135 -10.06 9.90 -5.35
N LEU A 136 -9.86 8.81 -4.63
CA LEU A 136 -8.80 8.69 -3.64
C LEU A 136 -7.59 8.04 -4.32
N GLU A 137 -6.45 8.73 -4.24
CA GLU A 137 -5.16 8.22 -4.66
C GLU A 137 -4.28 8.04 -3.42
N GLU A 138 -3.78 6.83 -3.22
CA GLU A 138 -2.81 6.53 -2.18
C GLU A 138 -1.46 6.27 -2.82
N ALA A 139 -0.41 6.94 -2.33
CA ALA A 139 0.93 6.83 -2.85
C ALA A 139 1.91 6.47 -1.72
N ILE A 140 2.76 5.48 -1.94
CA ILE A 140 3.81 5.10 -1.01
C ILE A 140 5.12 5.10 -1.76
N ASN A 141 6.04 5.98 -1.35
CA ASN A 141 7.41 5.87 -1.80
C ASN A 141 8.07 4.68 -1.09
N GLY A 142 8.65 3.77 -1.87
CA GLY A 142 9.38 2.61 -1.39
C GLY A 142 10.80 2.93 -0.93
N GLU A 143 11.27 4.17 -1.15
CA GLU A 143 12.44 4.69 -0.50
C GLU A 143 12.16 4.90 1.00
N PHE A 144 12.93 4.21 1.82
CA PHE A 144 12.96 4.39 3.26
C PHE A 144 13.82 5.62 3.57
N TYR A 145 13.20 6.70 4.03
CA TYR A 145 13.87 7.98 4.30
C TYR A 145 13.55 8.46 5.71
N ASP A 146 14.55 8.96 6.45
CA ASP A 146 14.46 9.35 7.86
C ASP A 146 13.83 8.27 8.76
N ASP A 147 14.25 7.01 8.56
CA ASP A 147 13.79 5.83 9.30
C ASP A 147 12.27 5.58 9.22
N GLN A 148 11.61 6.06 8.17
CA GLN A 148 10.16 6.02 8.03
C GLN A 148 9.71 5.68 6.60
N TYR A 149 8.67 4.85 6.49
CA TYR A 149 7.84 4.79 5.28
C TYR A 149 6.72 5.83 5.37
N LYS A 150 6.47 6.53 4.27
CA LYS A 150 5.44 7.57 4.16
C LYS A 150 4.31 7.11 3.23
N LEU A 151 3.16 6.80 3.81
CA LEU A 151 1.91 6.64 3.06
C LEU A 151 1.29 8.02 2.89
N THR A 152 1.16 8.44 1.64
CA THR A 152 0.54 9.70 1.24
C THR A 152 -0.85 9.42 0.72
N ARG A 153 -1.87 10.08 1.27
CA ARG A 153 -3.26 9.97 0.82
C ARG A 153 -3.70 11.30 0.24
N LYS A 154 -4.10 11.29 -1.03
CA LYS A 154 -4.57 12.46 -1.75
C LYS A 154 -6.00 12.22 -2.22
N ILE A 155 -6.89 13.14 -1.87
CA ILE A 155 -8.27 13.12 -2.32
C ILE A 155 -8.40 14.18 -3.42
N SER A 156 -8.83 13.74 -4.60
CA SER A 156 -9.06 14.62 -5.76
C SER A 156 -10.53 14.58 -6.15
N SER A 157 -11.13 15.77 -6.32
CA SER A 157 -12.54 15.89 -6.66
C SER A 157 -12.74 15.96 -8.17
N TYR A 158 -13.83 15.34 -8.66
CA TYR A 158 -14.49 15.80 -9.87
C TYR A 158 -15.99 15.57 -9.69
N THR A 159 -16.74 16.67 -9.56
CA THR A 159 -18.12 16.83 -9.05
C THR A 159 -18.20 16.91 -7.52
N PRO A 160 -18.40 18.11 -6.95
CA PRO A 160 -18.54 18.28 -5.50
C PRO A 160 -19.75 17.50 -5.00
N ILE A 161 -19.57 16.62 -4.00
CA ILE A 161 -20.69 16.24 -3.15
C ILE A 161 -21.12 17.53 -2.43
N LEU A 162 -22.28 18.07 -2.78
CA LEU A 162 -22.78 19.25 -2.12
C LEU A 162 -23.02 18.89 -0.64
N ASN A 163 -22.23 19.49 0.25
CA ASN A 163 -22.41 19.40 1.70
C ASN A 163 -22.03 18.06 2.39
N THR A 164 -21.08 17.31 1.83
CA THR A 164 -20.49 16.14 2.50
C THR A 164 -18.97 16.28 2.54
N LEU A 165 -18.39 16.08 3.72
CA LEU A 165 -16.93 16.03 3.90
C LEU A 165 -16.48 14.57 3.80
N VAL A 166 -15.35 14.32 3.13
CA VAL A 166 -14.66 13.04 3.29
C VAL A 166 -13.90 13.09 4.59
N GLY A 167 -13.86 11.98 5.31
CA GLY A 167 -13.07 11.79 6.51
C GLY A 167 -12.28 10.49 6.36
N ILE A 168 -10.98 10.51 6.58
CA ILE A 168 -10.21 9.26 6.72
C ILE A 168 -10.15 8.95 8.20
N TYR A 169 -10.81 7.88 8.60
CA TYR A 169 -10.93 7.42 9.96
C TYR A 169 -9.87 6.35 10.28
N ILE A 170 -9.00 6.66 11.22
CA ILE A 170 -7.97 5.75 11.71
C ILE A 170 -8.26 5.47 13.19
N PRO A 171 -8.77 4.28 13.53
CA PRO A 171 -9.00 3.92 14.92
C PRO A 171 -7.68 3.91 15.70
N ASN A 172 -7.64 4.49 16.90
CA ASN A 172 -6.43 4.35 17.72
C ASN A 172 -6.18 2.87 18.09
N SER A 173 -7.24 2.06 18.17
CA SER A 173 -7.17 0.61 18.36
C SER A 173 -6.54 -0.14 17.18
N SER A 174 -6.29 0.50 16.04
CA SER A 174 -5.57 -0.09 14.91
C SER A 174 -4.06 0.19 14.94
N ILE A 175 -3.61 1.12 15.78
CA ILE A 175 -2.22 1.54 15.89
C ILE A 175 -1.51 0.61 16.89
N ARG A 176 -0.40 -0.01 16.48
CA ARG A 176 0.39 -0.94 17.31
C ARG A 176 1.75 -0.38 17.70
N LYS A 177 2.32 0.47 16.85
CA LYS A 177 3.56 1.23 17.08
C LYS A 177 3.33 2.71 16.75
N THR A 178 4.27 3.57 17.15
CA THR A 178 4.18 5.01 16.94
C THR A 178 3.88 5.37 15.48
N LEU A 179 2.72 5.99 15.28
CA LEU A 179 2.25 6.49 13.99
C LEU A 179 2.23 8.02 14.03
N LYS A 180 3.03 8.65 13.17
CA LYS A 180 2.95 10.11 12.97
C LYS A 180 1.97 10.39 11.84
N ILE A 181 1.07 11.35 12.07
CA ILE A 181 0.08 11.78 11.08
C ILE A 181 0.27 13.27 10.86
N ALA A 182 0.41 13.68 9.62
CA ALA A 182 0.49 15.08 9.22
C ALA A 182 -0.50 15.35 8.07
N SER A 183 -1.01 16.58 8.01
CA SER A 183 -1.84 17.06 6.92
C SER A 183 -1.20 18.28 6.26
N LYS A 184 -1.47 18.43 4.96
CA LYS A 184 -1.27 19.67 4.21
C LYS A 184 -2.61 20.02 3.56
N ASN A 185 -3.08 21.25 3.77
CA ASN A 185 -4.37 21.75 3.30
C ASN A 185 -5.52 20.83 3.75
N GLY A 186 -5.61 20.56 5.04
CA GLY A 186 -6.56 19.62 5.66
C GLY A 186 -6.36 19.56 7.16
N GLU A 187 -7.34 19.04 7.88
CA GLU A 187 -7.33 18.97 9.34
C GLU A 187 -7.14 17.53 9.83
N VAL A 188 -6.42 17.37 10.93
CA VAL A 188 -6.35 16.11 11.71
C VAL A 188 -7.12 16.34 13.00
N ALA A 189 -8.40 15.97 13.00
CA ALA A 189 -9.21 16.01 14.21
C ALA A 189 -8.76 14.89 15.16
N ALA A 190 -8.57 15.26 16.43
CA ALA A 190 -8.06 14.36 17.47
C ALA A 190 -9.16 13.96 18.45
N GLY A 191 -9.26 12.67 18.74
CA GLY A 191 -10.12 12.08 19.77
C GLY A 191 -9.64 10.67 20.14
N ILE A 192 -10.58 9.81 20.56
CA ILE A 192 -10.30 8.35 20.71
C ILE A 192 -9.89 7.75 19.37
N ASP A 193 -10.20 8.40 18.26
CA ASP A 193 -9.77 8.05 16.92
C ASP A 193 -9.22 9.29 16.20
N ARG A 194 -8.58 9.06 15.04
CA ARG A 194 -8.07 10.13 14.19
C ARG A 194 -8.97 10.26 12.97
N LEU A 195 -9.39 11.48 12.70
CA LEU A 195 -10.21 11.80 11.53
C LEU A 195 -9.49 12.83 10.68
N LEU A 196 -9.23 12.49 9.42
CA LEU A 196 -8.51 13.34 8.49
C LEU A 196 -9.52 14.00 7.54
N LEU A 197 -9.65 15.31 7.63
CA LEU A 197 -10.65 16.10 6.91
C LEU A 197 -9.97 16.86 5.77
N PRO A 198 -10.09 16.42 4.51
CA PRO A 198 -9.66 17.19 3.37
C PRO A 198 -10.40 18.52 3.23
N GLU A 199 -9.64 19.57 2.89
CA GLU A 199 -10.16 20.79 2.30
C GLU A 199 -10.52 20.57 0.82
N LYS A 200 -11.32 21.49 0.28
CA LYS A 200 -11.63 21.55 -1.15
C LYS A 200 -10.32 21.77 -1.91
N ASP A 201 -9.98 20.82 -2.78
CA ASP A 201 -8.85 20.85 -3.73
C ASP A 201 -7.45 20.51 -3.17
N GLY A 202 -7.21 19.23 -2.91
CA GLY A 202 -5.85 18.67 -2.95
C GLY A 202 -5.17 18.45 -1.61
N SER A 203 -5.94 18.17 -0.56
CA SER A 203 -5.40 17.74 0.73
C SER A 203 -4.50 16.52 0.59
N THR A 204 -3.41 16.55 1.34
CA THR A 204 -2.44 15.47 1.37
C THR A 204 -2.23 15.07 2.82
N PHE A 205 -2.49 13.82 3.14
CA PHE A 205 -2.22 13.25 4.46
C PHE A 205 -1.03 12.32 4.40
N THR A 206 -0.09 12.49 5.32
CA THR A 206 1.09 11.64 5.43
C THR A 206 1.02 10.84 6.72
N LEU A 207 1.02 9.52 6.58
CA LEU A 207 1.20 8.57 7.67
C LEU A 207 2.65 8.12 7.64
N SER A 208 3.39 8.33 8.73
CA SER A 208 4.79 7.90 8.85
C SER A 208 4.94 6.81 9.90
N PHE A 209 5.44 5.66 9.46
CA PHE A 209 5.68 4.49 10.27
C PHE A 209 7.18 4.44 10.60
N THR A 210 7.53 4.69 11.86
CA THR A 210 8.94 4.67 12.32
C THR A 210 9.30 3.25 12.70
N LYS A 211 10.44 2.75 12.20
CA LYS A 211 10.98 1.43 12.54
C LYS A 211 11.25 1.27 14.04
#